data_AF-A0A3C2AQ09-F1
#
_entry.id   AF-A0A3C2AQ09-F1
#
_cell.length_a   1.000
_cell.length_b   1.000
_cell.length_c   1.000
_cell.angle_alpha   90.00
_cell.angle_beta   90.00
_cell.angle_gamma   90.00
#
_symmetry.space_group_name_H-M   'P 1'
#
loop_
_entity.id
_entity.type
_entity.pdbx_description
1 polymer ?
#
loop_
_entity_poly.entity_id
_entity_poly.type
_entity_poly.pdbx_seq_one_letter_code
_entity_poly.pdbx_strand_id
1 'polypeptide(L)' 'LLGQIPLVQSVREAGDAGRPALLQDTTPVAKIFKDLASAVHQEVEKRNESREVTKRVEITTQ' A
#
# COMPACT_ATOMS: atom_id res chain seq x y z
N LEU A 1 9.69 -8.09 2.36
CA LEU A 1 9.49 -7.04 1.32
C LEU A 1 8.06 -7.18 0.82
N LEU A 2 7.27 -6.10 0.76
CA LEU A 2 5.85 -6.16 0.40
C LEU A 2 5.59 -6.13 -1.12
N GLY A 3 6.54 -5.61 -1.88
CA GLY A 3 6.46 -5.51 -3.33
C GLY A 3 7.49 -4.53 -3.86
N GLN A 4 7.58 -4.44 -5.18
CA GLN A 4 8.42 -3.47 -5.89
C GLN A 4 7.57 -2.77 -6.94
N ILE A 5 7.62 -1.43 -6.95
CA ILE A 5 6.92 -0.63 -7.95
C ILE A 5 7.97 -0.01 -8.87
N PRO A 6 8.01 -0.37 -10.16
CA PRO A 6 8.94 0.22 -11.10
C PRO A 6 8.59 1.69 -11.38
N LEU A 7 9.61 2.50 -11.69
CA LEU A 7 9.40 3.86 -12.18
C LEU A 7 8.84 3.79 -13.60
N VAL A 8 7.60 4.21 -13.77
CA VAL A 8 6.88 4.19 -15.05
C VAL A 8 6.14 5.50 -15.24
N GLN A 9 6.20 6.04 -16.46
CA GLN A 9 5.62 7.34 -16.80
C GLN A 9 4.11 7.40 -16.56
N SER A 10 3.40 6.29 -16.78
CA SER A 10 1.95 6.21 -16.60
C SER A 10 1.50 6.52 -15.17
N VAL A 11 2.33 6.30 -14.16
CA VAL A 11 2.02 6.65 -12.76
C VAL A 11 1.99 8.17 -12.58
N ARG A 12 2.92 8.89 -13.21
CA ARG A 12 2.93 10.35 -13.22
C ARG A 12 1.70 10.90 -13.95
N GLU A 13 1.45 10.40 -15.16
CA GLU A 13 0.31 10.84 -15.99
C GLU A 13 -1.04 10.60 -15.28
N ALA A 14 -1.18 9.46 -14.61
CA ALA A 14 -2.34 9.15 -13.78
C ALA A 14 -2.51 10.14 -12.61
N GLY A 15 -1.40 10.56 -12.00
CA GLY A 15 -1.40 11.59 -10.95
C GLY A 15 -1.85 12.95 -11.48
N ASP A 16 -1.27 13.38 -12.60
CA ASP A 16 -1.60 14.65 -13.27
C ASP A 16 -3.07 14.67 -13.72
N ALA A 17 -3.61 13.54 -14.18
CA ALA A 17 -5.00 13.39 -14.60
C ALA A 17 -6.00 13.20 -13.44
N GLY A 18 -5.53 13.06 -12.19
CA GLY A 18 -6.39 12.77 -11.02
C GLY A 18 -7.08 11.40 -11.09
N ARG A 19 -6.62 10.48 -11.94
CA ARG A 19 -7.18 9.14 -12.12
C ARG A 19 -6.13 8.10 -11.77
N PRO A 20 -6.25 7.39 -10.65
CA PRO A 20 -5.24 6.42 -10.21
C PRO A 20 -4.89 5.38 -11.28
N ALA A 21 -3.59 5.14 -11.50
CA ALA A 21 -3.08 4.17 -12.49
C ALA A 21 -3.60 2.75 -12.23
N LEU A 22 -3.91 2.43 -10.96
CA LEU A 22 -4.52 1.16 -10.56
C LEU A 22 -5.89 0.90 -11.22
N LEU A 23 -6.66 1.94 -11.52
CA LEU A 23 -8.01 1.81 -12.12
C LEU A 23 -7.96 1.47 -13.62
N GLN A 24 -6.76 1.35 -14.19
CA GLN A 24 -6.55 0.91 -15.57
C GLN A 24 -6.21 -0.59 -15.53
N ASP A 25 -7.24 -1.44 -15.38
CA ASP A 25 -7.12 -2.88 -15.08
C ASP A 25 -6.29 -3.69 -16.09
N THR A 26 -6.14 -3.20 -17.32
CA THR A 26 -5.35 -3.84 -18.38
C THR A 26 -3.87 -3.53 -18.31
N THR A 27 -3.43 -2.66 -17.39
CA THR A 27 -2.02 -2.25 -17.29
C THR A 27 -1.22 -3.16 -16.35
N PRO A 28 0.07 -3.42 -16.66
CA PRO A 28 0.97 -4.12 -15.74
C PRO A 28 1.08 -3.41 -14.38
N VAL A 29 0.96 -2.09 -14.37
CA VAL A 29 0.99 -1.24 -13.17
C VAL A 29 -0.16 -1.60 -12.23
N ALA A 30 -1.38 -1.74 -12.75
CA ALA A 30 -2.53 -2.12 -11.95
C ALA A 30 -2.31 -3.47 -11.24
N LYS A 31 -1.74 -4.47 -11.94
CA LYS A 31 -1.42 -5.76 -11.34
C LYS A 31 -0.41 -5.63 -10.20
N ILE A 32 0.68 -4.90 -10.39
CA ILE A 32 1.72 -4.70 -9.36
C ILE A 32 1.14 -4.06 -8.10
N PHE A 33 0.28 -3.05 -8.24
CA PHE A 33 -0.38 -2.42 -7.10
C PHE A 33 -1.41 -3.33 -6.41
N LYS A 34 -2.11 -4.20 -7.15
CA LYS A 34 -3.00 -5.22 -6.56
C LYS A 34 -2.21 -6.25 -5.76
N ASP A 35 -1.11 -6.73 -6.31
CA ASP A 35 -0.24 -7.71 -5.64
C ASP A 35 0.36 -7.12 -4.36
N LEU A 36 0.80 -5.85 -4.42
CA LEU A 36 1.26 -5.11 -3.23
C LEU A 36 0.17 -4.99 -2.16
N ALA A 37 -1.06 -4.63 -2.55
CA ALA A 37 -2.17 -4.52 -1.60
C ALA A 37 -2.48 -5.86 -0.92
N SER A 38 -2.44 -6.96 -1.68
CA SER A 38 -2.60 -8.32 -1.12
C SER A 38 -1.48 -8.68 -0.14
N ALA A 39 -0.23 -8.38 -0.48
CA ALA A 39 0.91 -8.62 0.41
C ALA A 39 0.83 -7.79 1.69
N VAL A 40 0.43 -6.52 1.61
CA VAL A 40 0.19 -5.66 2.78
C VAL A 40 -0.87 -6.28 3.69
N HIS A 41 -2.00 -6.71 3.12
CA HIS A 41 -3.08 -7.33 3.89
C HIS A 41 -2.59 -8.58 4.64
N GLN A 42 -1.89 -9.48 3.96
CA GLN A 42 -1.35 -10.70 4.57
C GLN A 42 -0.37 -10.40 5.72
N GLU A 43 0.55 -9.44 5.53
CA GLU A 43 1.50 -9.09 6.60
C GLU A 43 0.83 -8.37 7.78
N VAL A 44 -0.24 -7.60 7.53
CA VAL A 44 -1.05 -6.98 8.59
C VAL A 44 -1.80 -8.05 9.39
N GLU A 45 -2.42 -9.02 8.72
CA GLU A 45 -3.09 -10.15 9.39
C GLU A 45 -2.10 -10.93 10.26
N LYS A 46 -0.95 -11.33 9.71
CA LYS A 46 0.12 -12.00 10.48
C LYS A 46 0.56 -11.19 11.69
N ARG A 47 0.69 -9.86 11.55
CA ARG A 47 1.03 -8.98 12.67
C ARG A 47 -0.08 -8.96 13.73
N ASN A 48 -1.34 -8.95 13.34
CA ASN A 48 -2.48 -8.88 14.25
C ASN A 48 -2.67 -10.20 15.01
N GLU A 49 -2.35 -11.34 14.39
CA GLU A 49 -2.35 -12.65 15.04
C GLU A 49 -1.17 -12.84 15.99
N SER A 50 0.02 -12.33 15.63
CA SER A 50 1.26 -12.58 16.38
C SER A 50 1.57 -11.57 17.48
N ARG A 51 0.91 -10.40 17.50
CA ARG A 51 1.24 -9.31 18.42
C ARG A 51 0.00 -8.71 19.06
N GLU A 52 0.15 -8.26 20.29
CA GLU A 52 -0.88 -7.51 21.00
C GLU A 52 -1.19 -6.16 20.31
N VAL A 53 -2.38 -5.63 20.62
CA VAL A 53 -2.83 -4.33 20.14
C VAL A 53 -1.85 -3.23 20.59
N THR A 54 -1.57 -2.29 19.69
CA THR A 54 -0.74 -1.13 19.99
C THR A 54 -1.37 -0.26 21.09
N LYS A 55 -0.56 0.06 22.09
CA LYS A 55 -0.98 0.90 23.21
C LYS A 55 -0.95 2.38 22.80
N ARG A 56 -1.92 3.16 23.29
CA ARG A 56 -1.94 4.61 23.12
C ARG A 56 -0.76 5.22 23.90
N VAL A 57 -0.07 6.18 23.30
CA VAL A 57 0.96 6.96 24.00
C VAL A 57 0.27 7.97 24.91
N GLU A 58 0.60 7.93 26.21
CA GLU A 58 0.12 8.93 27.17
C GLU A 58 0.99 10.19 27.10
N ILE A 59 0.36 11.36 27.02
CA ILE A 59 1.06 12.65 27.05
C ILE A 59 1.12 13.10 28.51
N THR A 60 2.31 13.09 29.11
CA THR A 60 2.57 13.74 30.40
C THR A 60 3.06 15.17 30.17
N THR A 61 2.21 16.15 30.45
CA THR A 61 2.62 17.54 30.66
C THR A 61 3.33 17.69 32.00
N GLN A 62 4.53 18.29 32.00
CA GLN A 62 5.21 18.79 33.19
C GLN A 62 4.71 20.19 33.53
#